data_AF-A0A7R8UQ92-F1
#
_entry.id   AF-A0A7R8UQ92-F1
#
_cell.length_a   1.000
_cell.length_b   1.000
_cell.length_c   1.000
_cell.angle_alpha   90.00
_cell.angle_beta   90.00
_cell.angle_gamma   90.00
#
_symmetry.space_group_name_H-M   'P 1'
#
loop_
_entity.id
_entity.type
_entity.pdbx_description
1 polymer ?
#
loop_
_entity_poly.entity_id
_entity_poly.type
_entity_poly.pdbx_seq_one_letter_code
_entity_poly.pdbx_strand_id
1 'polypeptide(L)'
;MLERVIYNRLLPVVESQGGLSDRQYGFRKARSTIDAIKLVTDLAEDAIHGKGSTSKYCVVVILDVKNAFNSANWNLIRKSLAKVGIPAYLAAIVNSYLTDDGPQEYVVSAGVPQGSVLGPLLWNIMVVVAKHPMMLSYTQARLSNAGWRALI
;
A
#
# COMPACT_ATOMS: atom_id res chain seq x y z
N MET A 1 14.09 -17.56 -8.60
CA MET A 1 14.60 -17.00 -9.89
C MET A 1 13.47 -16.37 -10.71
N LEU A 2 12.34 -17.05 -10.89
CA LEU A 2 11.15 -16.52 -11.60
C LEU A 2 10.61 -15.21 -11.02
N GLU A 3 10.45 -15.11 -9.70
CA GLU A 3 9.93 -13.88 -9.06
C GLU A 3 10.75 -12.63 -9.39
N ARG A 4 12.08 -12.74 -9.47
CA ARG A 4 12.96 -11.63 -9.85
C ARG A 4 12.70 -11.19 -11.29
N VAL A 5 12.41 -12.12 -12.20
CA VAL A 5 12.08 -11.81 -13.60
C VAL A 5 10.73 -11.08 -13.67
N ILE A 6 9.72 -11.57 -12.93
CA ILE A 6 8.40 -10.92 -12.86
C ILE A 6 8.56 -9.51 -12.28
N TYR A 7 9.27 -9.37 -11.15
CA TYR A 7 9.55 -8.09 -10.50
C TYR A 7 10.21 -7.09 -11.46
N ASN A 8 11.27 -7.52 -12.16
CA ASN A 8 12.02 -6.65 -13.07
C ASN A 8 11.21 -6.18 -14.28
N ARG A 9 10.19 -6.94 -14.70
CA ARG A 9 9.27 -6.56 -15.78
C ARG A 9 8.10 -5.73 -15.28
N LEU A 10 7.60 -6.00 -14.08
CA LEU A 10 6.42 -5.35 -13.51
C LEU A 10 6.75 -3.97 -12.95
N LEU A 11 7.84 -3.84 -12.18
CA LEU A 11 8.20 -2.59 -11.49
C LEU A 11 8.29 -1.38 -12.44
N PRO A 12 8.97 -1.44 -13.60
CA PRO A 12 9.07 -0.27 -14.48
C PRO A 12 7.71 0.22 -14.99
N VAL A 13 6.78 -0.70 -15.26
CA VAL A 13 5.43 -0.37 -15.72
C VAL A 13 4.61 0.26 -14.58
N VAL A 14 4.71 -0.31 -13.38
CA VAL A 14 4.05 0.24 -12.20
C VAL A 14 4.52 1.67 -11.92
N GLU A 15 5.83 1.92 -11.94
CA GLU A 15 6.41 3.24 -11.70
C GLU A 15 6.05 4.23 -12.82
N SER A 16 6.11 3.83 -14.10
CA SER A 16 5.78 4.72 -15.23
C SER A 16 4.30 5.11 -15.27
N GLN A 17 3.42 4.28 -14.71
CA GLN A 17 1.98 4.54 -14.60
C GLN A 17 1.60 5.28 -13.31
N GLY A 18 2.57 5.69 -12.49
CA GLY A 18 2.29 6.33 -11.20
C GLY A 18 1.56 5.39 -10.22
N GLY A 19 1.77 4.08 -10.36
CA GLY A 19 1.08 3.04 -9.59
C GLY A 19 1.50 2.94 -8.14
N LEU A 20 2.48 3.75 -7.69
CA LEU A 20 2.93 3.88 -6.31
C LEU A 20 2.83 5.34 -5.86
N SER A 21 2.40 5.54 -4.62
CA SER A 21 2.28 6.87 -4.03
C SER A 21 3.64 7.45 -3.63
N ASP A 22 3.80 8.75 -3.77
CA ASP A 22 4.98 9.49 -3.27
C ASP A 22 5.11 9.54 -1.75
N ARG A 23 4.14 9.02 -1.01
CA ARG A 23 4.25 8.83 0.45
C ARG A 23 4.42 7.36 0.83
N GLN A 24 4.73 6.49 -0.13
CA GLN A 24 5.13 5.10 0.12
C GLN A 24 6.66 5.00 0.06
N TYR A 25 7.26 4.70 1.21
CA TYR A 25 8.73 4.63 1.37
C TYR A 25 9.24 3.20 1.53
N GLY A 26 8.42 2.29 2.07
CA GLY A 26 8.80 0.90 2.25
C GLY A 26 8.98 0.17 0.92
N PHE A 27 10.00 -0.69 0.84
CA PHE A 27 10.26 -1.60 -0.29
C PHE A 27 10.35 -0.91 -1.66
N ARG A 28 10.75 0.36 -1.70
CA ARG A 28 10.89 1.15 -2.93
C ARG A 28 12.34 1.59 -3.09
N LYS A 29 12.87 1.46 -4.31
CA LYS A 29 14.24 1.87 -4.61
C LYS A 29 14.39 3.38 -4.38
N ALA A 30 15.54 3.79 -3.85
CA ALA A 30 15.86 5.19 -3.54
C ALA A 30 14.91 5.85 -2.52
N ARG A 31 14.21 5.06 -1.71
CA ARG A 31 13.44 5.54 -0.55
C ARG A 31 13.77 4.71 0.66
N SER A 32 13.76 5.36 1.82
CA SER A 32 14.16 4.76 3.08
C SER A 32 13.21 5.14 4.21
N THR A 33 13.33 4.43 5.32
CA THR A 33 12.66 4.79 6.57
C THR A 33 13.10 6.17 7.07
N ILE A 34 14.34 6.58 6.79
CA ILE A 34 14.84 7.92 7.16
C ILE A 34 14.04 9.00 6.42
N ASP A 35 13.79 8.83 5.12
CA ASP A 35 12.99 9.78 4.33
C ASP A 35 11.56 9.88 4.85
N ALA A 36 10.98 8.75 5.27
CA ALA A 36 9.64 8.71 5.84
C ALA A 36 9.57 9.45 7.18
N ILE A 37 10.53 9.20 8.08
CA ILE A 37 10.61 9.87 9.38
C ILE A 37 10.79 11.37 9.18
N LYS A 38 11.71 11.76 8.29
CA LYS A 38 11.96 13.17 7.98
C LYS A 38 10.70 13.88 7.51
N LEU A 39 9.93 13.29 6.60
CA LEU A 39 8.66 13.89 6.17
C LEU A 39 7.71 14.12 7.36
N VAL A 40 7.59 13.16 8.26
CA VAL A 40 6.70 13.28 9.42
C VAL A 40 7.18 14.35 10.40
N THR A 41 8.49 14.44 10.64
CA THR A 41 9.07 15.48 11.52
C THR A 41 8.91 16.87 10.93
N ASP A 42 9.20 17.05 9.64
CA ASP A 42 9.06 18.33 8.96
C ASP A 42 7.60 18.82 9.01
N LEU A 43 6.63 17.93 8.75
CA LEU A 43 5.19 18.24 8.85
C LEU A 43 4.77 18.62 10.28
N ALA A 44 5.32 17.96 11.29
CA ALA A 44 5.03 18.27 12.68
C ALA A 44 5.62 19.64 13.08
N GLU A 45 6.84 19.93 12.66
CA GLU A 45 7.50 21.22 12.90
C GLU A 45 6.73 22.38 12.24
N ASP A 46 6.31 22.22 10.98
CA ASP A 46 5.50 23.21 10.26
C ASP A 46 4.15 23.45 10.96
N ALA A 47 3.52 22.39 11.46
CA ALA A 47 2.24 22.50 12.18
C ALA A 47 2.39 23.26 13.50
N ILE A 48 3.48 23.03 14.24
CA ILE A 48 3.75 23.65 15.54
C ILE A 48 4.20 25.12 15.39
N HIS A 49 5.03 25.42 14.37
CA HIS A 49 5.68 26.72 14.22
C HIS A 49 5.07 27.62 13.13
N GLY A 50 4.03 27.16 12.42
CA GLY A 50 3.37 27.92 11.34
C GLY A 50 2.85 29.29 11.79
N LYS A 51 3.16 30.33 11.01
CA LYS A 51 2.80 31.74 11.28
C LYS A 51 1.28 31.95 11.37
N GLY A 52 0.75 31.93 12.59
CA GLY A 52 -0.61 32.29 12.93
C GLY A 52 -0.79 32.17 14.44
N SER A 53 -1.36 33.19 15.08
CA SER A 53 -1.32 33.42 16.53
C SER A 53 -2.10 32.41 17.42
N THR A 54 -2.32 31.19 16.94
CA THR A 54 -3.00 30.11 17.65
C THR A 54 -2.15 28.85 17.55
N SER A 55 -1.60 28.38 18.66
CA SER A 55 -0.92 27.08 18.74
C SER A 55 -1.81 25.99 18.14
N LYS A 56 -1.33 25.33 17.09
CA LYS A 56 -2.03 24.17 16.50
C LYS A 56 -1.58 22.90 17.21
N TYR A 57 -2.52 22.00 17.48
CA TYR A 57 -2.21 20.67 17.97
C TYR A 57 -1.81 19.77 16.79
N CYS A 58 -0.67 19.10 16.89
CA CYS A 58 -0.24 18.08 15.93
C CYS A 58 -0.49 16.68 16.53
N VAL A 59 -1.20 15.83 15.80
CA VAL A 59 -1.48 14.44 16.19
C VAL A 59 -0.97 13.50 15.11
N VAL A 60 -0.15 12.53 15.51
CA VAL A 60 0.33 11.45 14.64
C VAL A 60 -0.45 10.18 14.94
N VAL A 61 -1.03 9.58 13.89
CA VAL A 61 -1.71 8.28 13.98
C VAL A 61 -0.85 7.24 13.30
N ILE A 62 -0.42 6.22 14.06
CA ILE A 62 0.38 5.11 13.57
C ILE A 62 -0.52 3.88 13.47
N LEU A 63 -0.50 3.22 12.32
CA LEU A 63 -1.28 2.01 12.05
C LEU A 63 -0.33 0.86 11.75
N ASP A 64 -0.57 -0.29 12.38
CA ASP A 64 0.12 -1.54 12.09
C ASP A 64 -0.88 -2.58 11.58
N VAL A 65 -0.52 -3.28 10.50
CA VAL A 65 -1.37 -4.31 9.91
C VAL A 65 -0.89 -5.67 10.39
N LYS A 66 -1.68 -6.28 11.29
CA LYS A 66 -1.41 -7.63 11.80
C LYS A 66 -1.28 -8.62 10.64
N ASN A 67 -0.22 -9.43 10.68
CA ASN A 67 0.05 -10.47 9.68
C ASN A 67 0.14 -9.95 8.24
N ALA A 68 0.76 -8.77 8.06
CA ALA A 68 1.09 -8.23 6.75
C ALA A 68 1.78 -9.28 5.86
N PHE A 69 1.62 -9.16 4.54
CA PHE A 69 1.95 -10.16 3.51
C PHE A 69 1.07 -11.42 3.53
N ASN A 70 0.93 -12.12 4.66
CA ASN A 70 0.04 -13.28 4.77
C ASN A 70 -1.44 -12.90 4.58
N SER A 71 -1.80 -11.65 4.87
CA SER A 71 -3.14 -11.10 4.64
C SER A 71 -3.29 -10.31 3.32
N ALA A 72 -2.33 -10.41 2.39
CA ALA A 72 -2.40 -9.69 1.12
C ALA A 72 -3.54 -10.24 0.24
N ASN A 73 -4.63 -9.48 0.11
CA ASN A 73 -5.84 -9.92 -0.58
C ASN A 73 -5.67 -9.93 -2.10
N TRP A 74 -5.83 -11.09 -2.74
CA TRP A 74 -5.60 -11.25 -4.18
C TRP A 74 -6.59 -10.48 -5.05
N ASN A 75 -7.82 -10.27 -4.58
CA ASN A 75 -8.80 -9.45 -5.31
C ASN A 75 -8.40 -7.98 -5.30
N LEU A 76 -7.86 -7.47 -4.18
CA LEU A 76 -7.34 -6.12 -4.12
C LEU A 76 -6.08 -5.95 -4.97
N ILE A 77 -5.19 -6.95 -5.01
CA ILE A 77 -4.03 -6.95 -5.92
C ILE A 77 -4.52 -6.87 -7.37
N ARG A 78 -5.44 -7.75 -7.78
CA ARG A 78 -6.01 -7.76 -9.14
C ARG A 78 -6.66 -6.43 -9.52
N LYS A 79 -7.49 -5.86 -8.65
CA LYS A 79 -8.10 -4.53 -8.85
C LYS A 79 -7.05 -3.43 -8.97
N SER A 80 -5.97 -3.53 -8.20
CA SER A 80 -4.87 -2.56 -8.25
C SER A 80 -4.09 -2.65 -9.55
N LEU A 81 -3.75 -3.85 -10.03
CA LEU A 81 -3.09 -4.04 -11.33
C LEU A 81 -3.95 -3.45 -12.47
N ALA A 82 -5.26 -3.69 -12.44
CA ALA A 82 -6.18 -3.12 -13.42
C ALA A 82 -6.24 -1.59 -13.35
N LYS A 83 -6.32 -1.02 -12.14
CA LYS A 83 -6.38 0.44 -11.94
C LYS A 83 -5.09 1.13 -12.37
N VAL A 84 -3.93 0.51 -12.12
CA VAL A 84 -2.62 1.04 -12.52
C VAL A 84 -2.49 1.02 -14.05
N GLY A 85 -3.16 0.07 -14.74
CA GLY A 85 -3.11 -0.06 -16.20
C GLY A 85 -2.07 -1.09 -16.66
N ILE A 86 -1.79 -2.09 -15.82
CA ILE A 86 -0.79 -3.12 -16.12
C ILE A 86 -1.22 -3.92 -17.37
N PRO A 87 -0.31 -4.15 -18.34
CA PRO A 87 -0.57 -4.95 -19.51
C PRO A 87 -1.15 -6.33 -19.16
N ALA A 88 -2.14 -6.79 -19.92
CA ALA A 88 -2.90 -7.99 -19.62
C ALA A 88 -2.01 -9.24 -19.44
N TYR A 89 -0.93 -9.36 -20.23
CA TYR A 89 0.01 -10.49 -20.11
C TYR A 89 0.79 -10.48 -18.79
N LEU A 90 1.20 -9.31 -18.27
CA LEU A 90 1.86 -9.21 -16.97
C LEU A 90 0.88 -9.48 -15.83
N ALA A 91 -0.34 -8.95 -15.93
CA ALA A 91 -1.39 -9.23 -14.96
C ALA A 91 -1.73 -10.73 -14.92
N ALA A 92 -1.77 -11.40 -16.08
CA ALA A 92 -1.97 -12.84 -16.17
C ALA A 92 -0.82 -13.63 -15.51
N ILE A 93 0.44 -13.23 -15.71
CA ILE A 93 1.59 -13.85 -15.04
C ILE A 93 1.51 -13.68 -13.53
N VAL A 94 1.15 -12.48 -13.04
CA VAL A 94 0.98 -12.24 -11.60
C VAL A 94 -0.18 -13.08 -11.05
N ASN A 95 -1.29 -13.19 -11.76
CA ASN A 95 -2.40 -14.04 -11.36
C ASN A 95 -1.99 -15.49 -11.27
N SER A 96 -1.29 -16.00 -12.29
CA SER A 96 -0.74 -17.36 -12.28
C SER A 96 0.17 -17.57 -11.08
N TYR A 97 1.08 -16.64 -10.81
CA TYR A 97 1.97 -16.70 -9.66
C TYR A 97 1.22 -16.76 -8.32
N LEU A 98 0.11 -16.01 -8.18
CA LEU A 98 -0.70 -16.03 -6.96
C LEU A 98 -1.46 -17.34 -6.82
N THR A 99 -1.94 -17.93 -7.91
CA THR A 99 -2.77 -19.15 -7.87
C THR A 99 -1.99 -20.46 -7.97
N ASP A 100 -0.70 -20.40 -8.28
CA ASP A 100 0.17 -21.58 -8.43
C ASP A 100 0.62 -22.08 -7.05
N ASP A 101 -0.36 -22.50 -6.26
CA ASP A 101 -0.15 -23.37 -5.12
C ASP A 101 -0.27 -24.81 -5.65
N GLY A 102 0.73 -25.65 -5.35
CA GLY A 102 0.70 -27.09 -5.69
C GLY A 102 -0.57 -27.79 -5.19
N PRO A 103 -0.74 -29.11 -5.41
CA PRO A 103 -2.01 -29.81 -5.20
C PRO A 103 -2.52 -29.62 -3.75
N GLN A 104 -3.40 -28.65 -3.56
CA GLN A 104 -3.96 -28.27 -2.28
C GLN A 104 -5.48 -28.37 -2.38
N GLU A 105 -6.07 -29.04 -1.39
CA GLU A 105 -7.52 -29.19 -1.24
C GLU A 105 -8.20 -27.91 -0.71
N TYR A 106 -7.46 -26.81 -0.51
CA TYR A 106 -7.95 -25.55 0.07
C TYR A 106 -7.84 -24.37 -0.90
N VAL A 107 -8.92 -23.58 -1.01
CA VAL A 107 -8.95 -22.34 -1.79
C VAL A 107 -8.21 -21.24 -1.04
N VAL A 108 -6.96 -20.98 -1.40
CA VAL A 108 -6.21 -19.82 -0.92
C VAL A 108 -6.69 -18.58 -1.68
N SER A 109 -6.92 -17.47 -0.97
CA SER A 109 -7.39 -16.20 -1.58
C SER A 109 -6.64 -14.96 -1.09
N ALA A 110 -5.65 -15.17 -0.22
CA ALA A 110 -4.81 -14.13 0.34
C ALA A 110 -3.45 -14.70 0.72
N GLY A 111 -2.45 -13.83 0.74
CA GLY A 111 -1.09 -14.19 1.11
C GLY A 111 -0.09 -13.95 -0.02
N VAL A 112 1.14 -13.66 0.35
CA VAL A 112 2.32 -13.85 -0.50
C VAL A 112 3.37 -14.57 0.35
N PRO A 113 4.15 -15.51 -0.20
CA PRO A 113 5.12 -16.28 0.58
C PRO A 113 6.11 -15.40 1.34
N GLN A 114 6.37 -15.72 2.61
CA GLN A 114 7.39 -15.01 3.40
C GLN A 114 8.77 -15.25 2.78
N GLY A 115 9.53 -14.17 2.54
CA GLY A 115 10.78 -14.23 1.77
C GLY A 115 10.61 -14.09 0.26
N SER A 116 9.38 -13.88 -0.23
CA SER A 116 9.14 -13.54 -1.64
C SER A 116 9.82 -12.22 -2.01
N VAL A 117 10.48 -12.23 -3.17
CA VAL A 117 11.04 -11.02 -3.80
C VAL A 117 9.93 -10.17 -4.40
N LEU A 118 8.86 -10.80 -4.91
CA LEU A 118 7.75 -10.13 -5.56
C LEU A 118 6.71 -9.62 -4.55
N GLY A 119 6.56 -10.32 -3.41
CA GLY A 119 5.58 -10.02 -2.37
C GLY A 119 5.55 -8.56 -1.90
N PRO A 120 6.70 -7.93 -1.58
CA PRO A 120 6.74 -6.52 -1.19
C PRO A 120 6.21 -5.55 -2.25
N LEU A 121 6.45 -5.82 -3.54
CA LEU A 121 5.91 -5.01 -4.63
C LEU A 121 4.38 -5.18 -4.75
N LEU A 122 3.89 -6.42 -4.67
CA LEU A 122 2.45 -6.70 -4.70
C LEU A 122 1.71 -6.06 -3.52
N TRP A 123 2.32 -6.07 -2.34
CA TRP A 123 1.82 -5.34 -1.18
C TRP A 123 1.71 -3.84 -1.45
N ASN A 124 2.78 -3.22 -1.95
CA ASN A 124 2.81 -1.79 -2.25
C ASN A 124 1.72 -1.40 -3.26
N ILE A 125 1.54 -2.19 -4.32
CA ILE A 125 0.50 -1.99 -5.33
C ILE A 125 -0.91 -2.13 -4.70
N MET A 126 -1.14 -3.17 -3.91
CA MET A 126 -2.41 -3.43 -3.24
C MET A 126 -2.84 -2.27 -2.34
N VAL A 127 -1.90 -1.72 -1.56
CA VAL A 127 -2.18 -0.64 -0.60
C VAL A 127 -2.68 0.62 -1.33
N VAL A 128 -2.27 0.88 -2.57
CA VAL A 128 -2.73 2.04 -3.34
C VAL A 128 -4.25 2.03 -3.53
N VAL A 129 -4.86 0.87 -3.80
CA VAL A 129 -6.32 0.75 -3.89
C VAL A 129 -6.96 0.60 -2.51
N ALA A 130 -6.32 -0.12 -1.58
CA ALA A 130 -6.83 -0.32 -0.23
C ALA A 130 -6.97 0.98 0.57
N LYS A 131 -6.26 2.05 0.19
CA LYS A 131 -6.44 3.40 0.77
C LYS A 131 -7.89 3.88 0.72
N HIS A 132 -8.67 3.55 -0.32
CA HIS A 132 -10.05 4.04 -0.43
C HIS A 132 -11.02 3.31 0.54
N PRO A 133 -11.03 1.96 0.63
CA PRO A 133 -11.85 1.26 1.64
C PRO A 133 -11.39 1.43 3.08
N MET A 134 -10.07 1.47 3.34
CA MET A 134 -9.52 1.59 4.70
C MET A 134 -9.80 2.97 5.32
N MET A 135 -9.86 4.02 4.49
CA MET A 135 -10.29 5.36 4.92
C MET A 135 -11.80 5.43 5.14
N LEU A 136 -12.60 4.75 4.30
CA LEU A 136 -14.06 4.77 4.38
C LEU A 136 -14.62 4.08 5.63
N SER A 137 -14.07 2.93 6.03
CA SER A 137 -14.49 2.23 7.26
C SER A 137 -14.26 3.08 8.52
N TYR A 138 -13.18 3.87 8.53
CA TYR A 138 -12.85 4.77 9.64
C TYR A 138 -13.75 6.01 9.68
N THR A 139 -14.10 6.60 8.54
CA THR A 139 -15.09 7.69 8.51
C THR A 139 -16.48 7.22 8.97
N GLN A 140 -16.91 6.01 8.61
CA GLN A 140 -18.19 5.48 9.08
C GLN A 140 -18.18 5.08 10.57
N ALA A 141 -17.05 4.58 11.10
CA ALA A 141 -16.92 4.29 12.53
C ALA A 141 -16.95 5.54 13.42
N ARG A 142 -16.73 6.75 12.86
CA ARG A 142 -16.69 8.01 13.63
C ARG A 142 -17.92 8.89 13.44
N LEU A 143 -18.63 8.77 12.32
CA LEU A 143 -19.83 9.56 12.04
C LEU A 143 -21.08 9.13 12.84
N SER A 144 -21.07 7.99 13.52
CA SER A 144 -22.17 7.58 14.39
C SER A 144 -22.08 8.11 15.83
N ASN A 145 -20.95 8.69 16.26
CA ASN A 145 -20.77 9.05 17.69
C ASN A 145 -20.17 10.43 17.99
N ALA A 146 -19.69 11.20 17.02
CA ALA A 146 -19.26 12.57 17.31
C ALA A 146 -19.30 13.42 16.03
N GLY A 147 -20.12 14.46 16.03
CA GLY A 147 -20.33 15.38 14.90
C GLY A 147 -19.11 16.23 14.52
N TRP A 148 -17.99 15.59 14.14
CA TRP A 148 -16.79 16.24 13.64
C TRP A 148 -16.59 15.85 12.18
N ARG A 149 -16.55 16.86 11.30
CA ARG A 149 -16.06 16.72 9.92
C ARG A 149 -14.54 16.73 9.94
N ALA A 150 -13.92 15.61 9.61
CA ALA A 150 -12.52 15.60 9.21
C ALA A 150 -12.44 16.20 7.79
N LEU A 151 -11.77 17.35 7.65
CA LEU A 151 -11.35 17.86 6.36
C LEU A 151 -10.07 17.12 5.95
N ILE A 152 -10.13 16.48 4.79
CA ILE A 152 -8.96 16.13 3.97
C ILE A 152 -9.05 17.01 2.74
#